data_AF-A0A954BVT9-F1
#
_entry.id   AF-A0A954BVT9-F1
#
_cell.length_a   1.000
_cell.length_b   1.000
_cell.length_c   1.000
_cell.angle_alpha   90.00
_cell.angle_beta   90.00
_cell.angle_gamma   90.00
#
_symmetry.space_group_name_H-M   'P 1'
#
loop_
_entity.id
_entity.type
_entity.pdbx_description
1 polymer ?
#
loop_
_entity_poly.entity_id
_entity_poly.type
_entity_poly.pdbx_seq_one_letter_code
_entity_poly.pdbx_strand_id
1 'polypeptide(L)'
;VVNGSPHPDPEKDETFYLETALGISSSDTEESSGSATRITPNRVISMRSSQLAAVDSFLDYRLVVLANVRDLPEGVINKLTEFVDAGFGLVIFDGDQLDYQKYNASLFKEGKGLLPVKLGRQGGSDDTTTAPLYGLAPNARDHPVMRLFMETPENVSIITNPKVIRNWRVVTLPEGAEADPLRPTTVILDVNAPGGGQPFMVERPYGRGKVVYIATTAANTWNEMWTIGEGLPLFLYLELAGYLTGNEARYSNLSVGEPYRRVLRITDIAPSYTVRDPNGTTTELVSTAEEGLNMLEYGGTAQPGVFTVTALDRIEGGETRKRWQERFAVNQESRESDVTKLAPAEAPEEPGAAVDTRAQVQAALQEALDFEDFVLVRAGEELEGGGPLGGDEGNREWMWLAILGVGFLLFETLWSGVISKPED
;
A
#
# COMPACT_ATOMS: atom_id res chain seq x y z
N VAL A 1 13.37 12.49 -8.23
CA VAL A 1 12.71 12.87 -9.49
C VAL A 1 13.77 12.93 -10.57
N VAL A 2 13.52 12.32 -11.71
CA VAL A 2 14.48 12.23 -12.82
C VAL A 2 13.99 13.08 -13.97
N ASN A 3 14.76 14.09 -14.32
CA ASN A 3 14.45 15.03 -15.37
C ASN A 3 15.05 14.56 -16.71
N GLY A 4 14.17 14.23 -17.66
CA GLY A 4 14.52 13.78 -19.00
C GLY A 4 14.70 14.91 -20.03
N SER A 5 14.16 16.10 -19.75
CA SER A 5 14.27 17.28 -20.60
C SER A 5 14.62 18.54 -19.79
N PRO A 6 15.84 18.61 -19.22
CA PRO A 6 16.23 19.73 -18.37
C PRO A 6 16.39 21.01 -19.18
N HIS A 7 15.88 22.12 -18.66
CA HIS A 7 15.93 23.42 -19.35
C HIS A 7 16.34 24.55 -18.39
N PRO A 8 17.13 25.56 -18.83
CA PRO A 8 17.53 26.69 -17.96
C PRO A 8 16.37 27.59 -17.53
N ASP A 9 15.36 27.72 -18.38
CA ASP A 9 14.11 28.42 -18.11
C ASP A 9 13.17 27.51 -17.29
N PRO A 10 12.81 27.87 -16.05
CA PRO A 10 11.96 27.06 -15.17
C PRO A 10 10.60 26.70 -15.76
N GLU A 11 10.03 27.56 -16.60
CA GLU A 11 8.71 27.31 -17.21
C GLU A 11 8.73 26.19 -18.26
N LYS A 12 9.92 25.92 -18.81
CA LYS A 12 10.16 24.90 -19.84
C LYS A 12 10.86 23.66 -19.29
N ASP A 13 11.27 23.69 -18.02
CA ASP A 13 11.89 22.55 -17.38
C ASP A 13 10.83 21.50 -17.03
N GLU A 14 11.13 20.24 -17.36
CA GLU A 14 10.16 19.15 -17.22
C GLU A 14 9.75 18.89 -15.76
N THR A 15 10.64 19.12 -14.79
CA THR A 15 10.42 18.71 -13.40
C THR A 15 10.22 19.88 -12.44
N PHE A 16 10.51 21.11 -12.84
CA PHE A 16 10.44 22.30 -11.97
C PHE A 16 9.13 22.43 -11.18
N TYR A 17 7.97 22.39 -11.85
CA TYR A 17 6.67 22.52 -11.18
C TYR A 17 6.37 21.34 -10.26
N LEU A 18 6.67 20.12 -10.71
CA LEU A 18 6.43 18.90 -9.94
C LEU A 18 7.31 18.86 -8.68
N GLU A 19 8.59 19.21 -8.79
CA GLU A 19 9.52 19.27 -7.65
C GLU A 19 9.09 20.34 -6.65
N THR A 20 8.64 21.50 -7.14
CA THR A 20 8.10 22.57 -6.28
C THR A 20 6.86 22.11 -5.52
N ALA A 21 5.94 21.43 -6.21
CA ALA A 21 4.71 20.88 -5.63
C ALA A 21 4.99 19.80 -4.57
N LEU A 22 5.89 18.87 -4.87
CA LEU A 22 6.23 17.76 -3.97
C LEU A 22 7.13 18.19 -2.81
N GLY A 23 8.02 19.16 -3.03
CA GLY A 23 9.09 19.51 -2.11
C GLY A 23 8.79 20.60 -1.09
N ILE A 24 7.72 21.39 -1.27
CA ILE A 24 7.41 22.62 -0.51
C ILE A 24 8.70 23.29 0.04
N SER A 25 9.55 23.70 -0.91
CA SER A 25 10.73 24.57 -0.78
C SER A 25 11.96 24.00 -0.04
N SER A 26 12.88 23.39 -0.80
CA SER A 26 14.32 23.67 -0.65
C SER A 26 14.73 24.65 -1.75
N SER A 27 14.40 25.93 -1.58
CA SER A 27 15.17 26.94 -2.29
C SER A 27 16.57 26.91 -1.67
N ASP A 28 17.57 26.55 -2.47
CA ASP A 28 18.99 26.80 -2.19
C ASP A 28 19.23 28.33 -2.17
N THR A 29 18.62 29.01 -1.20
CA THR A 29 18.95 30.38 -0.84
C THR A 29 19.88 30.27 0.35
N GLU A 30 21.14 30.56 0.07
CA GLU A 30 22.24 30.65 1.01
C GLU A 30 21.82 31.28 2.35
N GLU A 31 22.36 30.67 3.41
CA GLU A 31 22.65 31.25 4.72
C GLU A 31 22.18 32.69 4.93
N SER A 32 21.00 32.85 5.53
CA SER A 32 20.70 34.05 6.30
C SER A 32 19.83 33.71 7.50
N SER A 33 20.53 33.58 8.63
CA SER A 33 20.12 33.96 9.99
C SER A 33 18.69 33.61 10.42
N GLY A 34 18.55 32.44 11.05
CA GLY A 34 17.39 32.09 11.86
C GLY A 34 17.02 30.62 11.69
N SER A 35 17.47 29.78 12.62
CA SER A 35 17.19 28.34 12.65
C SER A 35 15.69 28.05 12.86
N ALA A 36 14.91 28.18 11.81
CA ALA A 36 13.62 27.52 11.68
C ALA A 36 13.83 26.32 10.76
N THR A 37 14.07 25.14 11.33
CA THR A 37 14.00 23.87 10.60
C THR A 37 12.59 23.75 10.04
N ARG A 38 12.39 24.17 8.80
CA ARG A 38 11.12 23.98 8.11
C ARG A 38 11.02 22.49 7.81
N ILE A 39 10.15 21.80 8.55
CA ILE A 39 9.84 20.39 8.28
C ILE A 39 9.13 20.38 6.93
N THR A 40 9.88 20.13 5.85
CA THR A 40 9.28 19.78 4.57
C THR A 40 8.80 18.33 4.65
N PRO A 41 7.57 18.02 4.24
CA PRO A 41 7.03 16.67 4.37
C PRO A 41 7.81 15.66 3.52
N ASN A 42 8.39 16.13 2.39
CA ASN A 42 9.17 15.30 1.47
C ASN A 42 10.54 15.92 1.19
N ARG A 43 11.58 15.08 1.19
CA ARG A 43 12.90 15.43 0.65
C ARG A 43 12.96 15.00 -0.82
N VAL A 44 12.84 15.96 -1.73
CA VAL A 44 12.93 15.71 -3.18
C VAL A 44 14.38 15.80 -3.62
N ILE A 45 14.87 14.76 -4.28
CA ILE A 45 16.21 14.74 -4.90
C ILE A 45 16.00 14.77 -6.41
N SER A 46 16.49 15.82 -7.06
CA SER A 46 16.47 15.97 -8.52
C SER A 46 17.74 15.37 -9.12
N MET A 47 17.59 14.69 -10.25
CA MET A 47 18.68 14.09 -11.00
C MET A 47 18.37 14.13 -12.50
N ARG A 48 19.42 14.24 -13.31
CA ARG A 48 19.30 14.15 -14.76
C ARG A 48 19.24 12.69 -15.21
N SER A 49 18.58 12.43 -16.34
CA SER A 49 18.55 11.10 -16.95
C SER A 49 19.94 10.47 -17.15
N SER A 50 20.97 11.29 -17.45
CA SER A 50 22.36 10.81 -17.61
C SER A 50 23.00 10.28 -16.32
N GLN A 51 22.48 10.65 -15.15
CA GLN A 51 23.02 10.24 -13.84
C GLN A 51 22.41 8.92 -13.35
N LEU A 52 21.33 8.45 -13.98
CA LEU A 52 20.63 7.21 -13.59
C LEU A 52 21.55 6.00 -13.52
N ALA A 53 22.47 5.85 -14.47
CA ALA A 53 23.37 4.70 -14.54
C ALA A 53 24.36 4.65 -13.37
N ALA A 54 24.68 5.80 -12.77
CA ALA A 54 25.61 5.92 -11.65
C ALA A 54 24.93 5.66 -10.29
N VAL A 55 23.61 5.53 -10.24
CA VAL A 55 22.89 5.23 -9.00
C VAL A 55 23.08 3.75 -8.68
N ASP A 56 23.70 3.44 -7.55
CA ASP A 56 23.95 2.06 -7.12
C ASP A 56 22.64 1.31 -6.83
N SER A 57 21.72 1.95 -6.10
CA SER A 57 20.39 1.41 -5.79
C SER A 57 19.36 2.52 -5.60
N PHE A 58 18.09 2.22 -5.90
CA PHE A 58 16.95 3.11 -5.63
C PHE A 58 16.27 2.83 -4.28
N LEU A 59 16.72 1.84 -3.51
CA LEU A 59 16.06 1.45 -2.26
C LEU A 59 16.13 2.53 -1.17
N ASP A 60 17.02 3.52 -1.27
CA ASP A 60 17.06 4.65 -0.33
C ASP A 60 15.94 5.69 -0.59
N TYR A 61 15.17 5.52 -1.65
CA TYR A 61 14.01 6.35 -1.98
C TYR A 61 12.71 5.61 -1.67
N ARG A 62 11.59 6.34 -1.60
CA ARG A 62 10.24 5.76 -1.45
C ARG A 62 9.41 5.84 -2.73
N LEU A 63 9.74 6.81 -3.56
CA LEU A 63 9.07 7.12 -4.82
C LEU A 63 10.13 7.55 -5.82
N VAL A 64 10.17 6.86 -6.96
CA VAL A 64 10.93 7.31 -8.13
C VAL A 64 9.95 7.86 -9.14
N VAL A 65 10.25 9.05 -9.66
CA VAL A 65 9.49 9.67 -10.75
C VAL A 65 10.41 9.84 -11.94
N LEU A 66 10.02 9.29 -13.09
CA LEU A 66 10.67 9.48 -14.36
C LEU A 66 9.84 10.46 -15.18
N ALA A 67 10.38 11.65 -15.44
CA ALA A 67 9.67 12.68 -16.19
C ALA A 67 10.29 12.86 -17.59
N ASN A 68 9.54 12.46 -18.63
CA ASN A 68 9.93 12.59 -20.04
C ASN A 68 11.33 12.02 -20.34
N VAL A 69 11.66 10.87 -19.74
CA VAL A 69 12.97 10.21 -19.92
C VAL A 69 12.96 9.43 -21.23
N ARG A 70 13.94 9.68 -22.10
CA ARG A 70 14.01 9.10 -23.45
C ARG A 70 14.03 7.57 -23.47
N ASP A 71 14.99 7.00 -22.76
CA ASP A 71 15.20 5.56 -22.63
C ASP A 71 15.94 5.23 -21.35
N LEU A 72 15.85 3.97 -20.93
CA LEU A 72 16.48 3.47 -19.71
C LEU A 72 17.45 2.33 -20.06
N PRO A 73 18.72 2.42 -19.63
CA PRO A 73 19.65 1.30 -19.75
C PRO A 73 19.14 0.07 -18.98
N GLU A 74 19.44 -1.13 -19.47
CA GLU A 74 18.97 -2.39 -18.85
C GLU A 74 19.35 -2.52 -17.36
N GLY A 75 20.56 -2.11 -16.99
CA GLY A 75 20.99 -2.11 -15.60
C GLY A 75 20.15 -1.20 -14.69
N VAL A 76 19.63 -0.08 -15.23
CA VAL A 76 18.71 0.81 -14.50
C VAL A 76 17.34 0.18 -14.39
N ILE A 77 16.85 -0.47 -15.45
CA ILE A 77 15.56 -1.18 -15.45
C ILE A 77 15.56 -2.27 -14.39
N ASN A 78 16.64 -3.05 -14.28
CA ASN A 78 16.75 -4.11 -13.26
C ASN A 78 16.69 -3.52 -11.84
N LYS A 79 17.41 -2.43 -11.57
CA LYS A 79 17.36 -1.73 -10.28
C LYS A 79 15.98 -1.14 -9.97
N LEU A 80 15.29 -0.60 -10.98
CA LEU A 80 13.91 -0.13 -10.81
C LEU A 80 12.94 -1.29 -10.59
N THR A 81 13.19 -2.44 -11.19
CA THR A 81 12.38 -3.65 -11.01
C THR A 81 12.49 -4.15 -9.58
N GLU A 82 13.71 -4.28 -9.07
CA GLU A 82 13.99 -4.59 -7.66
C GLU A 82 13.34 -3.58 -6.71
N PHE A 83 13.44 -2.29 -7.01
CA PHE A 83 12.84 -1.22 -6.22
C PHE A 83 11.31 -1.30 -6.15
N VAL A 84 10.62 -1.51 -7.28
CA VAL A 84 9.16 -1.63 -7.26
C VAL A 84 8.75 -2.95 -6.61
N ASP A 85 9.46 -4.05 -6.89
CA ASP A 85 9.19 -5.33 -6.27
C ASP A 85 9.33 -5.28 -4.74
N ALA A 86 10.31 -4.52 -4.21
CA ALA A 86 10.48 -4.23 -2.79
C ALA A 86 9.28 -3.55 -2.11
N GLY A 87 8.34 -2.98 -2.86
CA GLY A 87 7.15 -2.34 -2.30
C GLY A 87 7.01 -0.86 -2.61
N PHE A 88 7.99 -0.27 -3.29
CA PHE A 88 8.03 1.17 -3.53
C PHE A 88 7.27 1.59 -4.79
N GLY A 89 6.98 2.89 -4.88
CA GLY A 89 6.21 3.47 -5.99
C GLY A 89 7.08 3.97 -7.13
N LEU A 90 6.68 3.69 -8.37
CA LEU A 90 7.27 4.26 -9.58
C LEU A 90 6.21 5.05 -10.35
N VAL A 91 6.53 6.31 -10.69
CA VAL A 91 5.71 7.14 -11.58
C VAL A 91 6.48 7.41 -12.87
N ILE A 92 5.81 7.24 -14.01
CA ILE A 92 6.37 7.52 -15.33
C ILE A 92 5.46 8.54 -16.02
N PHE A 93 5.99 9.72 -16.30
CA PHE A 93 5.36 10.71 -17.19
C PHE A 93 5.91 10.54 -18.61
N ASP A 94 5.02 10.53 -19.59
CA ASP A 94 5.38 10.55 -21.02
C ASP A 94 5.84 11.94 -21.46
N GLY A 95 6.14 12.08 -22.74
CA GLY A 95 6.48 13.33 -23.39
C GLY A 95 7.11 13.11 -24.76
N ASP A 96 7.57 14.21 -25.35
CA ASP A 96 8.17 14.25 -26.67
C ASP A 96 9.55 13.58 -26.75
N GLN A 97 10.26 13.46 -25.63
CA GLN A 97 11.57 12.81 -25.58
C GLN A 97 11.47 11.29 -25.44
N LEU A 98 10.37 10.77 -24.89
CA LEU A 98 10.18 9.34 -24.60
C LEU A 98 10.12 8.50 -25.89
N ASP A 99 11.00 7.51 -26.01
CA ASP A 99 10.97 6.54 -27.11
C ASP A 99 10.03 5.38 -26.76
N TYR A 100 8.79 5.49 -27.24
CA TYR A 100 7.73 4.53 -26.92
C TYR A 100 8.04 3.12 -27.42
N GLN A 101 8.82 2.97 -28.50
CA GLN A 101 9.18 1.64 -29.03
C GLN A 101 10.18 0.95 -28.10
N LYS A 102 11.17 1.68 -27.60
CA LYS A 102 12.11 1.16 -26.60
C LYS A 102 11.42 0.84 -25.28
N TYR A 103 10.52 1.71 -24.81
CA TYR A 103 9.73 1.46 -23.60
C TYR A 103 8.85 0.22 -23.73
N ASN A 104 8.20 0.02 -24.89
CA ASN A 104 7.45 -1.21 -25.14
C ASN A 104 8.34 -2.46 -25.11
N ALA A 105 9.52 -2.40 -25.73
CA ALA A 105 10.44 -3.55 -25.79
C ALA A 105 11.04 -3.89 -24.41
N SER A 106 11.37 -2.88 -23.60
CA SER A 106 12.17 -3.06 -22.38
C SER A 106 11.38 -2.96 -21.08
N LEU A 107 10.34 -2.11 -21.01
CA LEU A 107 9.52 -1.93 -19.81
C LEU A 107 8.12 -2.55 -19.93
N PHE A 108 7.49 -2.64 -21.11
CA PHE A 108 6.20 -3.33 -21.22
C PHE A 108 6.37 -4.85 -21.27
N LYS A 109 7.30 -5.36 -22.10
CA LYS A 109 7.63 -6.79 -22.24
C LYS A 109 6.36 -7.67 -22.33
N GLU A 110 5.45 -7.31 -23.24
CA GLU A 110 4.18 -8.05 -23.46
C GLU A 110 3.35 -8.17 -22.16
N GLY A 111 3.25 -7.08 -21.40
CA GLY A 111 2.52 -7.00 -20.12
C GLY A 111 3.29 -7.50 -18.89
N LYS A 112 4.47 -8.12 -19.06
CA LYS A 112 5.25 -8.71 -17.95
C LYS A 112 6.29 -7.78 -17.33
N GLY A 113 6.58 -6.64 -17.97
CA GLY A 113 7.57 -5.68 -17.47
C GLY A 113 6.99 -4.74 -16.43
N LEU A 114 7.62 -3.58 -16.19
CA LEU A 114 7.16 -2.55 -15.25
C LEU A 114 6.04 -1.65 -15.81
N LEU A 115 6.02 -1.39 -17.12
CA LEU A 115 5.05 -0.48 -17.73
C LEU A 115 3.66 -1.12 -17.74
N PRO A 116 2.62 -0.44 -17.25
CA PRO A 116 1.27 -1.02 -17.11
C PRO A 116 0.52 -1.15 -18.43
N VAL A 117 0.97 -0.45 -19.47
CA VAL A 117 0.26 -0.29 -20.74
C VAL A 117 1.22 -0.33 -21.92
N LYS A 118 0.71 -0.70 -23.10
CA LYS A 118 1.44 -0.62 -24.35
C LYS A 118 1.33 0.79 -24.92
N LEU A 119 2.46 1.42 -25.20
CA LEU A 119 2.51 2.79 -25.71
C LEU A 119 2.34 2.83 -27.23
N GLY A 120 1.56 3.79 -27.70
CA GLY A 120 1.31 4.06 -29.11
C GLY A 120 1.93 5.37 -29.58
N ARG A 121 1.33 5.93 -30.63
CA ARG A 121 1.72 7.25 -31.13
C ARG A 121 1.12 8.36 -30.26
N GLN A 122 1.68 9.55 -30.37
CA GLN A 122 1.11 10.74 -29.77
C GLN A 122 -0.28 11.01 -30.41
N GLY A 123 -1.26 11.27 -29.56
CA GLY A 123 -2.54 11.87 -29.90
C GLY A 123 -2.55 13.36 -29.55
N GLY A 124 -3.54 14.10 -30.07
CA GLY A 124 -3.62 15.56 -29.93
C GLY A 124 -3.02 16.30 -31.12
N SER A 125 -2.49 17.51 -30.86
CA SER A 125 -1.89 18.38 -31.88
C SER A 125 -0.80 19.27 -31.27
N ASP A 126 0.30 19.42 -31.99
CA ASP A 126 1.39 20.32 -31.60
C ASP A 126 1.09 21.80 -31.86
N ASP A 127 -0.02 22.12 -32.54
CA ASP A 127 -0.46 23.49 -32.73
C ASP A 127 -0.96 24.10 -31.41
N THR A 128 -0.13 24.93 -30.78
CA THR A 128 -0.42 25.64 -29.53
C THR A 128 -1.42 26.78 -29.67
N THR A 129 -1.79 27.18 -30.89
CA THR A 129 -2.59 28.40 -31.14
C THR A 129 -4.05 28.10 -31.46
N THR A 130 -4.32 27.01 -32.18
CA THR A 130 -5.68 26.69 -32.63
C THR A 130 -6.20 25.33 -32.18
N ALA A 131 -5.32 24.44 -31.68
CA ALA A 131 -5.77 23.12 -31.25
C ALA A 131 -6.67 23.22 -30.01
N PRO A 132 -7.76 22.45 -29.96
CA PRO A 132 -8.59 22.38 -28.77
C PRO A 132 -7.84 21.69 -27.63
N LEU A 133 -8.06 22.17 -26.41
CA LEU A 133 -7.70 21.46 -25.19
C LEU A 133 -8.82 20.48 -24.80
N TYR A 134 -8.44 19.38 -24.20
CA TYR A 134 -9.32 18.30 -23.75
C TYR A 134 -9.35 18.22 -22.23
N GLY A 135 -10.51 17.81 -21.70
CA GLY A 135 -10.71 17.60 -20.27
C GLY A 135 -10.40 16.18 -19.83
N LEU A 136 -10.25 16.01 -18.52
CA LEU A 136 -10.07 14.71 -17.89
C LEU A 136 -11.42 14.16 -17.40
N ALA A 137 -11.53 12.84 -17.32
CA ALA A 137 -12.68 12.15 -16.77
C ALA A 137 -12.23 11.10 -15.75
N PRO A 138 -12.79 11.08 -14.54
CA PRO A 138 -12.50 10.02 -13.58
C PRO A 138 -13.12 8.70 -14.04
N ASN A 139 -12.27 7.68 -14.20
CA ASN A 139 -12.69 6.33 -14.56
C ASN A 139 -12.88 5.47 -13.29
N ALA A 140 -11.83 5.39 -12.45
CA ALA A 140 -11.90 4.73 -11.14
C ALA A 140 -12.23 5.72 -10.01
N ARG A 141 -13.51 6.04 -9.83
CA ARG A 141 -13.97 7.03 -8.82
C ARG A 141 -13.66 6.62 -7.38
N ASP A 142 -13.70 5.32 -7.07
CA ASP A 142 -13.41 4.80 -5.73
C ASP A 142 -11.90 4.67 -5.45
N HIS A 143 -11.05 5.04 -6.40
CA HIS A 143 -9.61 4.94 -6.24
C HIS A 143 -9.12 5.89 -5.13
N PRO A 144 -8.19 5.49 -4.23
CA PRO A 144 -7.74 6.34 -3.13
C PRO A 144 -7.21 7.71 -3.55
N VAL A 145 -6.53 7.79 -4.70
CA VAL A 145 -6.04 9.07 -5.28
C VAL A 145 -7.18 10.00 -5.68
N MET A 146 -8.37 9.46 -5.97
CA MET A 146 -9.56 10.22 -6.34
C MET A 146 -10.40 10.66 -5.15
N ARG A 147 -10.10 10.17 -3.93
CA ARG A 147 -10.95 10.38 -2.74
C ARG A 147 -11.28 11.86 -2.52
N LEU A 148 -10.26 12.73 -2.48
CA LEU A 148 -10.43 14.17 -2.28
C LEU A 148 -11.34 14.80 -3.34
N PHE A 149 -11.26 14.31 -4.57
CA PHE A 149 -12.00 14.85 -5.71
C PHE A 149 -13.44 14.33 -5.79
N MET A 150 -13.74 13.16 -5.22
CA MET A 150 -15.06 12.52 -5.32
C MET A 150 -15.98 12.80 -4.13
N GLU A 151 -15.53 13.56 -3.13
CA GLU A 151 -16.31 13.89 -1.92
C GLU A 151 -17.52 14.80 -2.18
N THR A 152 -17.36 15.81 -3.04
CA THR A 152 -18.41 16.79 -3.32
C THR A 152 -18.53 17.06 -4.83
N PRO A 153 -19.70 17.50 -5.33
CA PRO A 153 -19.85 17.89 -6.73
C PRO A 153 -18.88 19.00 -7.16
N GLU A 154 -18.55 19.92 -6.25
CA GLU A 154 -17.57 20.98 -6.49
C GLU A 154 -16.17 20.40 -6.69
N ASN A 155 -15.76 19.43 -5.86
CA ASN A 155 -14.45 18.79 -5.97
C ASN A 155 -14.32 17.96 -7.26
N VAL A 156 -15.40 17.30 -7.70
CA VAL A 156 -15.40 16.55 -8.96
C VAL A 156 -15.12 17.50 -10.13
N SER A 157 -15.69 18.70 -10.06
CA SER A 157 -15.57 19.72 -11.08
C SER A 157 -14.13 20.22 -11.28
N ILE A 158 -13.27 20.15 -10.25
CA ILE A 158 -11.84 20.48 -10.32
C ILE A 158 -11.10 19.58 -11.32
N ILE A 159 -11.53 18.32 -11.49
CA ILE A 159 -10.97 17.41 -12.48
C ILE A 159 -11.69 17.54 -13.83
N THR A 160 -13.02 17.62 -13.81
CA THR A 160 -13.82 17.43 -15.04
C THR A 160 -14.05 18.70 -15.86
N ASN A 161 -14.02 19.88 -15.23
CA ASN A 161 -14.27 21.14 -15.93
C ASN A 161 -13.07 21.65 -16.73
N PRO A 162 -11.82 21.60 -16.20
CA PRO A 162 -10.68 22.14 -16.91
C PRO A 162 -10.39 21.34 -18.18
N LYS A 163 -10.33 22.05 -19.31
CA LYS A 163 -9.80 21.52 -20.56
C LYS A 163 -8.34 21.95 -20.66
N VAL A 164 -7.44 21.08 -20.24
CA VAL A 164 -6.01 21.39 -20.06
C VAL A 164 -5.10 20.46 -20.82
N ILE A 165 -5.60 19.36 -21.38
CA ILE A 165 -4.75 18.39 -22.08
C ILE A 165 -4.70 18.74 -23.56
N ARG A 166 -3.50 19.01 -24.09
CA ARG A 166 -3.29 19.27 -25.52
C ARG A 166 -2.84 18.02 -26.26
N ASN A 167 -1.82 17.37 -25.72
CA ASN A 167 -1.20 16.17 -26.25
C ASN A 167 -1.22 15.06 -25.20
N TRP A 168 -1.34 13.82 -25.66
CA TRP A 168 -1.22 12.63 -24.83
C TRP A 168 -0.65 11.47 -25.62
N ARG A 169 -0.11 10.48 -24.90
CA ARG A 169 0.25 9.19 -25.49
C ARG A 169 -0.99 8.33 -25.63
N VAL A 170 -1.30 7.88 -26.85
CA VAL A 170 -2.30 6.81 -27.04
C VAL A 170 -1.75 5.54 -26.42
N VAL A 171 -2.53 4.89 -25.56
CA VAL A 171 -2.12 3.65 -24.89
C VAL A 171 -3.15 2.55 -25.07
N THR A 172 -2.68 1.31 -25.06
CA THR A 172 -3.52 0.12 -25.12
C THR A 172 -3.31 -0.69 -23.85
N LEU A 173 -4.41 -1.07 -23.20
CA LEU A 173 -4.36 -1.94 -22.03
C LEU A 173 -3.94 -3.36 -22.45
N PRO A 174 -3.20 -4.09 -21.60
CA PRO A 174 -2.91 -5.49 -21.85
C PRO A 174 -4.22 -6.30 -21.85
N GLU A 175 -4.35 -7.23 -22.81
CA GLU A 175 -5.52 -8.11 -22.94
C GLU A 175 -5.08 -9.59 -22.98
N GLY A 176 -5.96 -10.49 -22.53
CA GLY A 176 -5.73 -11.93 -22.61
C GLY A 176 -4.48 -12.37 -21.84
N ALA A 177 -3.54 -13.01 -22.54
CA ALA A 177 -2.32 -13.56 -21.94
C ALA A 177 -1.31 -12.49 -21.45
N GLU A 178 -1.45 -11.24 -21.88
CA GLU A 178 -0.64 -10.10 -21.41
C GLU A 178 -1.19 -9.53 -20.08
N ALA A 179 -2.45 -9.81 -19.75
CA ALA A 179 -3.09 -9.32 -18.54
C ALA A 179 -2.81 -10.26 -17.36
N ASP A 180 -2.34 -9.69 -16.24
CA ASP A 180 -2.21 -10.42 -14.98
C ASP A 180 -3.55 -10.37 -14.21
N PRO A 181 -4.28 -11.49 -14.09
CA PRO A 181 -5.56 -11.51 -13.41
C PRO A 181 -5.46 -11.26 -11.90
N LEU A 182 -4.29 -11.50 -11.28
CA LEU A 182 -4.06 -11.26 -9.86
C LEU A 182 -3.65 -9.80 -9.59
N ARG A 183 -3.15 -9.11 -10.61
CA ARG A 183 -2.65 -7.73 -10.53
C ARG A 183 -3.22 -6.90 -11.68
N PRO A 184 -4.55 -6.67 -11.69
CA PRO A 184 -5.21 -6.00 -12.79
C PRO A 184 -4.69 -4.56 -12.95
N THR A 185 -4.58 -4.13 -14.20
CA THR A 185 -4.31 -2.74 -14.55
C THR A 185 -5.57 -1.91 -14.33
N THR A 186 -5.45 -0.81 -13.58
CA THR A 186 -6.56 0.10 -13.24
C THR A 186 -6.36 1.43 -13.96
N VAL A 187 -7.36 1.86 -14.72
CA VAL A 187 -7.38 3.21 -15.29
C VAL A 187 -8.01 4.16 -14.28
N ILE A 188 -7.24 5.14 -13.80
CA ILE A 188 -7.68 6.12 -12.80
C ILE A 188 -8.39 7.28 -13.50
N LEU A 189 -7.75 7.84 -14.53
CA LEU A 189 -8.26 8.96 -15.32
C LEU A 189 -8.20 8.63 -16.81
N ASP A 190 -9.21 9.10 -17.55
CA ASP A 190 -9.21 9.17 -19.00
C ASP A 190 -9.09 10.63 -19.48
N VAL A 191 -8.57 10.82 -20.69
CA VAL A 191 -8.73 12.07 -21.45
C VAL A 191 -9.93 11.93 -22.39
N ASN A 192 -10.77 12.98 -22.44
CA ASN A 192 -11.95 13.04 -23.29
C ASN A 192 -11.57 13.34 -24.76
N ALA A 193 -10.89 12.39 -25.40
CA ALA A 193 -10.39 12.53 -26.76
C ALA A 193 -11.49 12.38 -27.83
N PRO A 194 -11.28 12.92 -29.05
CA PRO A 194 -12.17 12.66 -30.19
C PRO A 194 -12.14 11.18 -30.55
N GLY A 195 -13.31 10.54 -30.60
CA GLY A 195 -13.43 9.10 -30.89
C GLY A 195 -13.54 8.20 -29.65
N GLY A 196 -13.50 8.77 -28.44
CA GLY A 196 -13.73 8.05 -27.18
C GLY A 196 -12.72 8.44 -26.10
N GLY A 197 -12.99 8.03 -24.86
CA GLY A 197 -12.03 8.16 -23.75
C GLY A 197 -10.72 7.42 -24.07
N GLN A 198 -9.59 8.02 -23.72
CA GLN A 198 -8.28 7.40 -23.79
C GLN A 198 -7.66 7.33 -22.40
N PRO A 199 -7.10 6.18 -21.97
CA PRO A 199 -6.47 6.07 -20.67
C PRO A 199 -5.35 7.10 -20.51
N PHE A 200 -5.43 7.87 -19.43
CA PHE A 200 -4.54 9.00 -19.17
C PHE A 200 -3.65 8.78 -17.96
N MET A 201 -4.23 8.29 -16.86
CA MET A 201 -3.49 7.89 -15.65
C MET A 201 -3.82 6.44 -15.36
N VAL A 202 -2.81 5.58 -15.43
CA VAL A 202 -3.00 4.13 -15.35
C VAL A 202 -2.06 3.54 -14.31
N GLU A 203 -2.62 2.74 -13.41
CA GLU A 203 -1.90 2.05 -12.36
C GLU A 203 -1.85 0.55 -12.64
N ARG A 204 -0.74 -0.09 -12.26
CA ARG A 204 -0.71 -1.54 -12.07
C ARG A 204 0.16 -1.93 -10.88
N PRO A 205 -0.29 -2.87 -10.02
CA PRO A 205 0.57 -3.49 -9.01
C PRO A 205 1.70 -4.29 -9.67
N TYR A 206 2.92 -4.18 -9.13
CA TYR A 206 4.06 -4.97 -9.57
C TYR A 206 4.86 -5.42 -8.35
N GLY A 207 5.01 -6.73 -8.16
CA GLY A 207 5.59 -7.26 -6.93
C GLY A 207 4.78 -6.83 -5.72
N ARG A 208 5.43 -6.22 -4.73
CA ARG A 208 4.78 -5.60 -3.56
C ARG A 208 4.45 -4.11 -3.77
N GLY A 209 4.99 -3.50 -4.83
CA GLY A 209 4.85 -2.07 -5.13
C GLY A 209 3.85 -1.78 -6.24
N LYS A 210 3.90 -0.56 -6.76
CA LYS A 210 2.95 -0.06 -7.76
C LYS A 210 3.64 0.83 -8.78
N VAL A 211 3.24 0.68 -10.04
CA VAL A 211 3.68 1.54 -11.13
C VAL A 211 2.49 2.35 -11.63
N VAL A 212 2.65 3.66 -11.70
CA VAL A 212 1.68 4.58 -12.27
C VAL A 212 2.28 5.24 -13.50
N TYR A 213 1.57 5.16 -14.61
CA TYR A 213 1.93 5.79 -15.86
C TYR A 213 0.96 6.92 -16.16
N ILE A 214 1.49 8.08 -16.57
CA ILE A 214 0.74 9.29 -16.88
C ILE A 214 1.07 9.68 -18.32
N ALA A 215 0.05 9.71 -19.17
CA ALA A 215 0.16 9.84 -20.62
C ALA A 215 0.49 11.26 -21.11
N THR A 216 1.02 12.13 -20.26
CA THR A 216 1.41 13.51 -20.58
C THR A 216 2.69 13.91 -19.84
N THR A 217 3.22 15.09 -20.16
CA THR A 217 4.39 15.68 -19.50
C THR A 217 4.08 16.14 -18.08
N ALA A 218 5.07 16.06 -17.21
CA ALA A 218 5.00 16.66 -15.89
C ALA A 218 5.05 18.19 -15.94
N ALA A 219 5.51 18.78 -17.05
CA ALA A 219 5.46 20.22 -17.33
C ALA A 219 4.35 20.59 -18.34
N ASN A 220 4.29 21.88 -18.72
CA ASN A 220 3.27 22.43 -19.62
C ASN A 220 3.50 22.14 -21.12
N THR A 221 4.46 21.25 -21.45
CA THR A 221 4.83 20.95 -22.84
C THR A 221 3.70 20.28 -23.61
N TRP A 222 2.93 19.40 -22.96
CA TRP A 222 1.77 18.70 -23.55
C TRP A 222 0.42 19.07 -22.92
N ASN A 223 0.41 19.88 -21.87
CA ASN A 223 -0.79 20.26 -21.14
C ASN A 223 -0.65 21.66 -20.52
N GLU A 224 -1.74 22.16 -19.96
CA GLU A 224 -1.85 23.46 -19.27
C GLU A 224 -2.28 23.26 -17.81
N MET A 225 -1.89 22.13 -17.19
CA MET A 225 -2.36 21.80 -15.84
C MET A 225 -1.80 22.76 -14.79
N TRP A 226 -0.57 23.26 -14.95
CA TRP A 226 0.07 24.14 -13.98
C TRP A 226 -0.27 25.62 -14.17
N THR A 227 -0.88 25.99 -15.29
CA THR A 227 -1.27 27.37 -15.59
C THR A 227 -2.69 27.70 -15.10
N ILE A 228 -3.51 26.69 -14.82
CA ILE A 228 -4.85 26.91 -14.27
C ILE A 228 -4.81 27.23 -12.77
N GLY A 229 -5.63 28.19 -12.35
CA GLY A 229 -5.69 28.67 -10.96
C GLY A 229 -6.38 27.72 -9.97
N GLU A 230 -6.85 26.55 -10.42
CA GLU A 230 -7.63 25.61 -9.59
C GLU A 230 -6.75 24.64 -8.78
N GLY A 231 -5.43 24.64 -8.99
CA GLY A 231 -4.49 23.83 -8.20
C GLY A 231 -4.58 22.32 -8.44
N LEU A 232 -5.30 21.87 -9.46
CA LEU A 232 -5.48 20.46 -9.82
C LEU A 232 -4.19 19.62 -9.76
N PRO A 233 -3.09 19.97 -10.47
CA PRO A 233 -1.89 19.12 -10.46
C PRO A 233 -1.25 19.02 -9.07
N LEU A 234 -1.33 20.07 -8.24
CA LEU A 234 -0.78 20.04 -6.88
C LEU A 234 -1.48 18.97 -6.04
N PHE A 235 -2.82 19.02 -5.96
CA PHE A 235 -3.59 18.05 -5.19
C PHE A 235 -3.46 16.65 -5.76
N LEU A 236 -3.55 16.51 -7.09
CA LEU A 236 -3.50 15.20 -7.75
C LEU A 236 -2.16 14.49 -7.51
N TYR A 237 -1.04 15.20 -7.67
CA TYR A 237 0.28 14.59 -7.52
C TYR A 237 0.67 14.40 -6.04
N LEU A 238 0.17 15.23 -5.11
CA LEU A 238 0.35 15.00 -3.68
C LEU A 238 -0.45 13.79 -3.19
N GLU A 239 -1.71 13.64 -3.59
CA GLU A 239 -2.52 12.45 -3.28
C GLU A 239 -1.89 11.19 -3.89
N LEU A 240 -1.41 11.28 -5.14
CA LEU A 240 -0.70 10.17 -5.78
C LEU A 240 0.59 9.79 -5.04
N ALA A 241 1.42 10.77 -4.67
CA ALA A 241 2.63 10.52 -3.91
C ALA A 241 2.33 9.94 -2.52
N GLY A 242 1.32 10.46 -1.83
CA GLY A 242 0.88 9.94 -0.53
C GLY A 242 0.37 8.51 -0.62
N TYR A 243 -0.40 8.20 -1.66
CA TYR A 243 -0.89 6.85 -1.92
C TYR A 243 0.24 5.86 -2.23
N LEU A 244 1.18 6.23 -3.11
CA LEU A 244 2.28 5.36 -3.51
C LEU A 244 3.33 5.16 -2.40
N THR A 245 3.50 6.13 -1.51
CA THR A 245 4.41 6.04 -0.36
C THR A 245 3.74 5.51 0.91
N GLY A 246 2.40 5.52 0.96
CA GLY A 246 1.60 5.04 2.09
C GLY A 246 1.65 3.53 2.33
N ASN A 247 2.24 2.74 1.41
CA ASN A 247 2.35 1.29 1.57
C ASN A 247 3.25 0.90 2.77
N GLU A 248 4.15 1.77 3.24
CA GLU A 248 4.88 1.55 4.51
C GLU A 248 3.92 1.45 5.72
N ALA A 249 2.76 2.10 5.68
CA ALA A 249 1.79 2.01 6.77
C ALA A 249 1.13 0.63 6.90
N ARG A 250 1.20 -0.24 5.87
CA ARG A 250 0.77 -1.64 5.98
C ARG A 250 1.75 -2.49 6.77
N TYR A 251 3.06 -2.18 6.74
CA TYR A 251 4.02 -2.76 7.66
C TYR A 251 3.80 -2.28 9.11
N SER A 252 3.01 -1.21 9.29
CA SER A 252 2.73 -0.61 10.59
C SER A 252 1.35 -0.96 11.16
N ASN A 253 0.48 -1.68 10.44
CA ASN A 253 -0.88 -2.03 10.87
C ASN A 253 -1.23 -3.45 10.39
N LEU A 254 -0.82 -4.45 11.16
CA LEU A 254 -1.04 -5.86 10.88
C LEU A 254 -2.29 -6.37 11.59
N SER A 255 -2.92 -7.42 11.06
CA SER A 255 -3.90 -8.20 11.82
C SER A 255 -3.21 -9.20 12.75
N VAL A 256 -3.88 -9.63 13.82
CA VAL A 256 -3.36 -10.71 14.68
C VAL A 256 -3.02 -11.95 13.85
N GLY A 257 -1.78 -12.43 13.95
CA GLY A 257 -1.27 -13.58 13.20
C GLY A 257 -0.66 -13.26 11.83
N GLU A 258 -0.77 -12.02 11.34
CA GLU A 258 -0.10 -11.60 10.10
C GLU A 258 1.39 -11.32 10.38
N PRO A 259 2.33 -11.94 9.65
CA PRO A 259 3.75 -11.75 9.90
C PRO A 259 4.18 -10.33 9.48
N TYR A 260 4.93 -9.66 10.35
CA TYR A 260 5.62 -8.43 9.98
C TYR A 260 6.72 -8.77 8.99
N ARG A 261 6.71 -8.12 7.82
CA ARG A 261 7.74 -8.24 6.79
C ARG A 261 8.23 -6.85 6.44
N ARG A 262 9.53 -6.58 6.45
CA ARG A 262 10.10 -5.29 6.04
C ARG A 262 11.30 -5.51 5.14
N VAL A 263 11.23 -4.99 3.92
CA VAL A 263 12.40 -4.90 3.04
C VAL A 263 13.34 -3.81 3.57
N LEU A 264 14.61 -4.16 3.73
CA LEU A 264 15.67 -3.28 4.22
C LEU A 264 16.26 -2.48 3.08
N ARG A 265 16.19 -1.16 3.21
CA ARG A 265 16.92 -0.23 2.35
C ARG A 265 18.42 -0.35 2.65
N ILE A 266 19.29 0.02 1.72
CA ILE A 266 20.76 -0.07 1.92
C ILE A 266 21.17 0.71 3.17
N THR A 267 20.62 1.91 3.35
CA THR A 267 20.82 2.73 4.55
C THR A 267 20.33 2.07 5.85
N ASP A 268 19.33 1.19 5.78
CA ASP A 268 18.77 0.49 6.93
C ASP A 268 19.52 -0.80 7.32
N ILE A 269 20.47 -1.26 6.49
CA ILE A 269 21.22 -2.51 6.74
C ILE A 269 22.15 -2.35 7.95
N ALA A 270 21.91 -3.11 9.01
CA ALA A 270 22.61 -3.07 10.28
C ALA A 270 23.03 -4.49 10.71
N PRO A 271 24.06 -4.62 11.57
CA PRO A 271 24.55 -5.93 12.01
C PRO A 271 23.59 -6.69 12.94
N SER A 272 22.70 -6.00 13.66
CA SER A 272 21.65 -6.67 14.45
C SER A 272 20.34 -5.89 14.47
N TYR A 273 19.26 -6.66 14.60
CA TYR A 273 17.90 -6.18 14.64
C TYR A 273 17.19 -6.80 15.83
N THR A 274 16.36 -6.02 16.51
CA THR A 274 15.51 -6.52 17.59
C THR A 274 14.09 -6.05 17.41
N VAL A 275 13.12 -6.90 17.76
CA VAL A 275 11.72 -6.53 17.89
C VAL A 275 11.32 -6.61 19.35
N ARG A 276 10.65 -5.57 19.84
CA ARG A 276 10.09 -5.51 21.19
C ARG A 276 8.59 -5.62 21.11
N ASP A 277 8.04 -6.63 21.76
CA ASP A 277 6.61 -6.90 21.83
C ASP A 277 5.91 -5.94 22.81
N PRO A 278 4.56 -5.81 22.77
CA PRO A 278 3.80 -4.98 23.69
C PRO A 278 4.04 -5.31 25.17
N ASN A 279 4.34 -6.58 25.49
CA ASN A 279 4.65 -7.04 26.85
C ASN A 279 6.09 -6.70 27.29
N GLY A 280 6.89 -6.11 26.40
CA GLY A 280 8.26 -5.70 26.68
C GLY A 280 9.33 -6.75 26.38
N THR A 281 8.95 -7.98 26.00
CA THR A 281 9.86 -9.03 25.53
C THR A 281 10.59 -8.54 24.28
N THR A 282 11.89 -8.80 24.18
CA THR A 282 12.72 -8.41 23.03
C THR A 282 13.28 -9.66 22.36
N THR A 283 13.07 -9.79 21.05
CA THR A 283 13.49 -10.91 20.22
C THR A 283 14.45 -10.41 19.16
N GLU A 284 15.56 -11.13 18.92
CA GLU A 284 16.47 -10.80 17.81
C GLU A 284 15.87 -11.24 16.47
N LEU A 285 16.01 -10.38 15.45
CA LEU A 285 15.61 -10.68 14.08
C LEU A 285 16.84 -10.90 13.21
N VAL A 286 16.68 -11.81 12.24
CA VAL A 286 17.70 -12.08 11.23
C VAL A 286 17.22 -11.48 9.92
N SER A 287 18.11 -10.73 9.27
CA SER A 287 17.89 -10.32 7.87
C SER A 287 18.10 -11.53 6.97
N THR A 288 17.08 -11.87 6.19
CA THR A 288 17.13 -12.92 5.17
C THR A 288 17.18 -12.28 3.79
N ALA A 289 17.82 -12.93 2.82
CA ALA A 289 17.81 -12.47 1.43
C ALA A 289 16.77 -13.28 0.65
N GLU A 290 15.67 -12.65 0.25
CA GLU A 290 14.62 -13.25 -0.57
C GLU A 290 14.56 -12.51 -1.92
N GLU A 291 14.64 -13.25 -3.04
CA GLU A 291 14.65 -12.68 -4.41
C GLU A 291 15.71 -11.59 -4.66
N GLY A 292 16.80 -11.59 -3.89
CA GLY A 292 17.89 -10.61 -4.00
C GLY A 292 17.75 -9.39 -3.08
N LEU A 293 16.64 -9.27 -2.34
CA LEU A 293 16.38 -8.19 -1.39
C LEU A 293 16.61 -8.66 0.05
N ASN A 294 17.24 -7.80 0.86
CA ASN A 294 17.35 -8.05 2.31
C ASN A 294 16.02 -7.74 2.99
N MET A 295 15.48 -8.68 3.76
CA MET A 295 14.18 -8.57 4.41
C MET A 295 14.25 -9.03 5.88
N LEU A 296 13.56 -8.29 6.74
CA LEU A 296 13.21 -8.71 8.10
C LEU A 296 11.84 -9.37 8.09
N GLU A 297 11.72 -10.54 8.70
CA GLU A 297 10.43 -11.19 8.94
C GLU A 297 10.26 -11.51 10.42
N TYR A 298 9.07 -11.25 10.95
CA TYR A 298 8.68 -11.57 12.31
C TYR A 298 7.24 -12.10 12.37
N GLY A 299 7.09 -13.39 12.66
CA GLY A 299 5.78 -14.04 12.79
C GLY A 299 5.16 -13.99 14.20
N GLY A 300 5.83 -13.36 15.18
CA GLY A 300 5.37 -13.33 16.59
C GLY A 300 4.24 -12.33 16.86
N THR A 301 3.30 -12.16 15.93
CA THR A 301 2.21 -11.18 15.96
C THR A 301 0.89 -11.78 16.50
N ALA A 302 0.98 -12.78 17.38
CA ALA A 302 -0.17 -13.47 17.96
C ALA A 302 -0.94 -12.63 19.00
N GLN A 303 -0.43 -11.46 19.39
CA GLN A 303 -1.08 -10.56 20.34
C GLN A 303 -1.22 -9.16 19.75
N PRO A 304 -2.36 -8.49 20.00
CA PRO A 304 -2.55 -7.11 19.58
C PRO A 304 -1.71 -6.15 20.42
N GLY A 305 -1.34 -5.02 19.83
CA GLY A 305 -0.58 -3.96 20.50
C GLY A 305 0.51 -3.36 19.61
N VAL A 306 1.31 -2.46 20.18
CA VAL A 306 2.39 -1.77 19.46
C VAL A 306 3.72 -2.47 19.69
N PHE A 307 4.28 -2.99 18.62
CA PHE A 307 5.61 -3.58 18.55
C PHE A 307 6.63 -2.53 18.11
N THR A 308 7.88 -2.67 18.54
CA THR A 308 8.96 -1.74 18.19
C THR A 308 10.16 -2.49 17.61
N VAL A 309 10.47 -2.24 16.34
CA VAL A 309 11.65 -2.80 15.66
C VAL A 309 12.81 -1.80 15.78
N THR A 310 13.97 -2.25 16.23
CA THR A 310 15.17 -1.42 16.41
C THR A 310 16.35 -2.05 15.68
N ALA A 311 17.02 -1.26 14.85
CA ALA A 311 18.29 -1.63 14.23
C ALA A 311 19.46 -1.02 14.99
N LEU A 312 20.49 -1.83 15.24
CA LEU A 312 21.64 -1.47 16.05
C LEU A 312 22.92 -1.60 15.22
N ASP A 313 23.74 -0.55 15.24
CA ASP A 313 25.12 -0.58 14.78
C ASP A 313 26.06 -0.99 15.91
N ARG A 314 27.07 -1.81 15.59
CA ARG A 314 28.21 -2.02 16.49
C ARG A 314 29.24 -0.93 16.26
N ILE A 315 29.59 -0.20 17.31
CA ILE A 315 30.70 0.75 17.31
C ILE A 315 31.95 0.08 17.89
N GLU A 316 33.14 0.50 17.45
CA GLU A 316 34.40 0.15 18.11
C GLU A 316 34.33 0.47 19.61
N GLY A 317 34.55 -0.55 20.45
CA GLY A 317 34.39 -0.44 21.91
C GLY A 317 33.23 -1.27 22.48
N GLY A 318 32.40 -1.90 21.64
CA GLY A 318 31.32 -2.79 22.08
C GLY A 318 30.01 -2.08 22.45
N GLU A 319 29.96 -0.76 22.34
CA GLU A 319 28.72 0.00 22.46
C GLU A 319 27.88 -0.14 21.18
N THR A 320 26.58 -0.37 21.37
CA THR A 320 25.61 -0.42 20.28
C THR A 320 24.93 0.94 20.11
N ARG A 321 24.94 1.47 18.89
CA ARG A 321 24.18 2.69 18.55
C ARG A 321 22.94 2.32 17.78
N LYS A 322 21.80 2.85 18.21
CA LYS A 322 20.55 2.76 17.46
C LYS A 322 20.69 3.50 16.13
N ARG A 323 20.62 2.76 15.02
CA ARG A 323 20.63 3.32 13.67
C ARG A 323 19.27 3.88 13.31
N TRP A 324 18.22 3.08 13.49
CA TRP A 324 16.84 3.47 13.29
C TRP A 324 15.91 2.67 14.21
N GLN A 325 14.67 3.15 14.34
CA GLN A 325 13.60 2.42 15.02
C GLN A 325 12.28 2.71 14.32
N GLU A 326 11.48 1.67 14.21
CA GLU A 326 10.13 1.70 13.68
C GLU A 326 9.16 1.09 14.70
N ARG A 327 7.89 1.45 14.59
CA ARG A 327 6.81 0.81 15.33
C ARG A 327 5.78 0.26 14.36
N PHE A 328 5.21 -0.89 14.69
CA PHE A 328 4.04 -1.42 14.03
C PHE A 328 2.98 -1.80 15.05
N ALA A 329 1.72 -1.61 14.72
CA ALA A 329 0.57 -2.02 15.49
C ALA A 329 0.02 -3.33 14.93
N VAL A 330 -0.33 -4.25 15.83
CA VAL A 330 -1.14 -5.42 15.52
C VAL A 330 -2.53 -5.15 16.07
N ASN A 331 -3.54 -5.13 15.22
CA ASN A 331 -4.93 -4.88 15.59
C ASN A 331 -5.71 -6.20 15.63
N GLN A 332 -6.66 -6.32 16.56
CA GLN A 332 -7.65 -7.39 16.49
C GLN A 332 -8.59 -7.12 15.32
N GLU A 333 -8.99 -8.19 14.62
CA GLU A 333 -9.93 -8.10 13.51
C GLU A 333 -11.26 -7.51 13.99
N SER A 334 -11.71 -6.44 13.34
CA SER A 334 -12.78 -5.56 13.85
C SER A 334 -14.19 -6.15 13.76
N ARG A 335 -14.34 -7.42 13.39
CA ARG A 335 -15.65 -8.08 13.26
C ARG A 335 -16.42 -8.15 14.57
N GLU A 336 -15.75 -8.23 15.72
CA GLU A 336 -16.41 -8.15 17.05
C GLU A 336 -16.85 -6.72 17.45
N SER A 337 -16.45 -5.69 16.70
CA SER A 337 -16.75 -4.28 17.01
C SER A 337 -17.70 -3.61 16.02
N ASP A 338 -18.37 -4.38 15.15
CA ASP A 338 -19.43 -3.84 14.31
C ASP A 338 -20.72 -3.65 15.13
N VAL A 339 -20.94 -2.42 15.60
CA VAL A 339 -22.15 -2.00 16.32
C VAL A 339 -23.27 -1.53 15.37
N THR A 340 -23.19 -1.86 14.08
CA THR A 340 -24.26 -1.56 13.13
C THR A 340 -25.56 -2.16 13.66
N LYS A 341 -26.51 -1.28 14.00
CA LYS A 341 -27.83 -1.73 14.44
C LYS A 341 -28.44 -2.51 13.29
N LEU A 342 -28.74 -3.77 13.51
CA LEU A 342 -29.68 -4.51 12.66
C LEU A 342 -30.92 -3.64 12.49
N ALA A 343 -31.33 -3.42 11.24
CA ALA A 343 -32.54 -2.65 10.96
C ALA A 343 -33.69 -3.28 11.76
N PRO A 344 -34.54 -2.47 12.43
CA PRO A 344 -35.71 -3.03 13.08
C PRO A 344 -36.51 -3.77 12.00
N ALA A 345 -36.71 -5.08 12.21
CA ALA A 345 -37.61 -5.85 11.38
C ALA A 345 -38.97 -5.11 11.40
N GLU A 346 -39.48 -4.75 10.22
CA GLU A 346 -40.77 -4.10 10.09
C GLU A 346 -41.80 -4.91 10.89
N ALA A 347 -42.40 -4.27 11.90
CA ALA A 347 -43.47 -4.89 12.66
C ALA A 347 -44.63 -5.19 11.70
N PRO A 348 -45.22 -6.40 11.73
CA PRO A 348 -46.42 -6.67 10.95
C PRO A 348 -47.54 -5.70 11.36
N GLU A 349 -48.25 -5.14 10.37
CA GLU A 349 -49.28 -4.09 10.53
C GLU A 349 -50.51 -4.49 11.36
N GLU A 350 -50.56 -5.70 11.95
CA GLU A 350 -51.71 -6.17 12.71
C GLU A 350 -51.52 -6.06 14.24
N PRO A 351 -52.34 -5.26 14.94
CA PRO A 351 -52.26 -5.13 16.39
C PRO A 351 -52.90 -6.36 17.05
N GLY A 352 -52.08 -7.34 17.44
CA GLY A 352 -52.54 -8.48 18.26
C GLY A 352 -51.76 -9.78 18.12
N ALA A 353 -50.84 -9.91 17.16
CA ALA A 353 -49.98 -11.08 17.06
C ALA A 353 -48.82 -10.97 18.06
N ALA A 354 -48.68 -11.94 18.96
CA ALA A 354 -47.50 -12.07 19.79
C ALA A 354 -46.28 -12.33 18.87
N VAL A 355 -45.47 -11.30 18.65
CA VAL A 355 -44.25 -11.39 17.86
C VAL A 355 -43.26 -12.24 18.66
N ASP A 356 -42.95 -13.44 18.18
CA ASP A 356 -41.86 -14.24 18.73
C ASP A 356 -40.52 -13.61 18.35
N THR A 357 -40.17 -12.55 19.08
CA THR A 357 -39.04 -11.66 18.80
C THR A 357 -37.72 -12.43 18.85
N ARG A 358 -37.68 -13.58 19.54
CA ARG A 358 -36.48 -14.39 19.70
C ARG A 358 -36.11 -15.10 18.40
N ALA A 359 -37.08 -15.70 17.71
CA ALA A 359 -36.84 -16.43 16.46
C ALA A 359 -36.39 -15.49 15.33
N GLN A 360 -36.95 -14.28 15.27
CA GLN A 360 -36.57 -13.27 14.27
C GLN A 360 -35.16 -12.72 14.51
N VAL A 361 -34.81 -12.44 15.78
CA VAL A 361 -33.45 -12.02 16.15
C VAL A 361 -32.45 -13.16 15.88
N GLN A 362 -32.82 -14.41 16.14
CA GLN A 362 -31.98 -15.57 15.85
C GLN A 362 -31.72 -15.73 14.34
N ALA A 363 -32.75 -15.63 13.49
CA ALA A 363 -32.59 -15.71 12.05
C ALA A 363 -31.68 -14.59 11.50
N ALA A 364 -31.87 -13.35 11.98
CA ALA A 364 -31.03 -12.22 11.59
C ALA A 364 -29.57 -12.37 12.05
N LEU A 365 -29.33 -12.95 13.24
CA LEU A 365 -27.97 -13.26 13.70
C LEU A 365 -27.32 -14.37 12.88
N GLN A 366 -28.04 -15.43 12.54
CA GLN A 366 -27.53 -16.53 11.70
C GLN A 366 -27.10 -16.00 10.32
N GLU A 367 -27.93 -15.15 9.70
CA GLU A 367 -27.63 -14.54 8.40
C GLU A 367 -26.43 -13.58 8.47
N ALA A 368 -26.30 -12.80 9.54
CA ALA A 368 -25.22 -11.81 9.67
C ALA A 368 -23.87 -12.41 10.09
N LEU A 369 -23.87 -13.48 10.89
CA LEU A 369 -22.66 -13.97 11.57
C LEU A 369 -22.15 -15.32 11.05
N ASP A 370 -22.92 -16.04 10.21
CA ASP A 370 -22.54 -17.34 9.62
C ASP A 370 -22.11 -18.40 10.67
N PHE A 371 -22.68 -18.33 11.88
CA PHE A 371 -22.51 -19.31 12.96
C PHE A 371 -23.81 -20.11 13.15
N GLU A 372 -23.71 -21.44 13.19
CA GLU A 372 -24.87 -22.32 13.42
C GLU A 372 -25.24 -22.46 14.91
N ASP A 373 -24.26 -22.34 15.83
CA ASP A 373 -24.43 -22.59 17.26
C ASP A 373 -24.27 -21.31 18.12
N PHE A 374 -25.37 -20.77 18.64
CA PHE A 374 -25.35 -19.73 19.66
C PHE A 374 -26.58 -19.78 20.57
N VAL A 375 -26.44 -19.26 21.79
CA VAL A 375 -27.51 -19.20 22.79
C VAL A 375 -27.91 -17.75 23.03
N LEU A 376 -29.14 -17.40 22.65
CA LEU A 376 -29.73 -16.11 22.96
C LEU A 376 -30.25 -16.12 24.41
N VAL A 377 -29.74 -15.21 25.26
CA VAL A 377 -30.21 -15.03 26.65
C VAL A 377 -30.75 -13.61 26.80
N ARG A 378 -31.97 -13.44 27.33
CA ARG A 378 -32.46 -12.11 27.69
C ARG A 378 -31.78 -11.61 28.95
N ALA A 379 -31.54 -10.30 29.02
CA ALA A 379 -31.04 -9.66 30.23
C ALA A 379 -31.98 -9.95 31.42
N GLY A 380 -31.50 -10.77 32.36
CA GLY A 380 -32.24 -11.18 33.57
C GLY A 380 -32.74 -12.63 33.57
N GLU A 381 -32.60 -13.40 32.48
CA GLU A 381 -32.84 -14.85 32.49
C GLU A 381 -31.56 -15.60 32.90
N GLU A 382 -31.67 -16.53 33.84
CA GLU A 382 -30.61 -17.52 34.11
C GLU A 382 -30.59 -18.55 32.98
N LEU A 383 -29.38 -18.95 32.55
CA LEU A 383 -29.17 -20.01 31.58
C LEU A 383 -29.74 -21.33 32.14
N GLU A 384 -30.93 -21.74 31.68
CA GLU A 384 -31.41 -23.12 31.90
C GLU A 384 -30.57 -24.08 31.07
N GLY A 385 -29.73 -24.85 31.76
CA GLY A 385 -28.63 -25.59 31.17
C GLY A 385 -27.39 -24.72 31.20
N GLY A 386 -26.50 -24.99 32.15
CA GLY A 386 -25.19 -24.32 32.22
C GLY A 386 -24.53 -24.33 30.85
N GLY A 387 -23.69 -23.31 30.57
CA GLY A 387 -23.11 -23.05 29.24
C GLY A 387 -22.44 -24.26 28.58
N PRO A 388 -21.71 -24.11 27.46
CA PRO A 388 -21.18 -25.25 26.70
C PRO A 388 -20.34 -26.27 27.51
N LEU A 389 -19.94 -25.91 28.73
CA LEU A 389 -19.19 -26.71 29.70
C LEU A 389 -20.01 -27.24 30.90
N GLY A 390 -21.29 -26.90 31.02
CA GLY A 390 -22.14 -27.17 32.19
C GLY A 390 -23.16 -28.29 32.01
N GLY A 391 -23.29 -28.87 30.81
CA GLY A 391 -24.11 -30.04 30.54
C GLY A 391 -23.44 -31.36 30.93
N ASP A 392 -24.24 -32.41 31.14
CA ASP A 392 -23.82 -33.77 31.51
C ASP A 392 -22.75 -34.35 30.56
N GLU A 393 -22.72 -33.90 29.30
CA GLU A 393 -21.71 -34.27 28.30
C GLU A 393 -20.34 -33.63 28.56
N GLY A 394 -20.29 -32.33 28.90
CA GLY A 394 -19.05 -31.64 29.25
C GLY A 394 -18.40 -32.26 30.49
N ASN A 395 -19.20 -32.61 31.50
CA ASN A 395 -18.72 -33.34 32.68
C ASN A 395 -18.15 -34.71 32.32
N ARG A 396 -18.68 -35.39 31.29
CA ARG A 396 -18.17 -36.69 30.84
C ARG A 396 -16.82 -36.58 30.16
N GLU A 397 -16.60 -35.53 29.36
CA GLU A 397 -15.31 -35.27 28.71
C GLU A 397 -14.23 -34.87 29.71
N TRP A 398 -14.56 -34.00 30.67
CA TRP A 398 -13.66 -33.65 31.78
C TRP A 398 -13.34 -34.86 32.67
N MET A 399 -14.29 -35.76 32.89
CA MET A 399 -14.05 -37.02 33.60
C MET A 399 -13.08 -37.93 32.82
N TRP A 400 -13.19 -38.04 31.50
CA TRP A 400 -12.24 -38.80 30.68
C TRP A 400 -10.84 -38.18 30.66
N LEU A 401 -10.72 -36.85 30.60
CA LEU A 401 -9.45 -36.15 30.71
C LEU A 401 -8.81 -36.34 32.10
N ALA A 402 -9.60 -36.29 33.16
CA ALA A 402 -9.12 -36.56 34.52
C ALA A 402 -8.65 -38.02 34.67
N ILE A 403 -9.38 -38.99 34.11
CA ILE A 403 -8.97 -40.41 34.10
C ILE A 403 -7.66 -40.60 33.32
N LEU A 404 -7.50 -39.94 32.18
CA LEU A 404 -6.25 -39.95 31.40
C LEU A 404 -5.08 -39.34 32.18
N GLY A 405 -5.30 -38.20 32.85
CA GLY A 405 -4.29 -37.56 33.70
C GLY A 405 -3.86 -38.44 34.88
N VAL A 406 -4.80 -39.08 35.55
CA VAL A 406 -4.51 -40.04 36.64
C VAL A 406 -3.80 -41.29 36.10
N GLY A 407 -4.20 -41.79 34.93
CA GLY A 407 -3.54 -42.89 34.26
C GLY A 407 -2.08 -42.57 33.89
N PHE A 408 -1.82 -41.36 33.43
CA PHE A 408 -0.46 -40.90 33.12
C PHE A 408 0.41 -40.79 34.38
N LEU A 409 -0.12 -40.26 35.48
CA LEU A 409 0.59 -40.19 36.77
C LEU A 409 0.87 -41.57 37.38
N LEU A 410 -0.08 -42.51 37.26
CA LEU A 410 0.12 -43.90 37.68
C LEU A 410 1.13 -44.63 36.79
N PHE A 411 1.13 -44.33 35.49
CA PHE A 411 2.12 -44.85 34.56
C PHE A 411 3.53 -44.34 34.88
N GLU A 412 3.70 -43.04 35.15
CA GLU A 412 5.00 -42.50 35.58
C GLU A 412 5.50 -43.11 36.89
N THR A 413 4.62 -43.30 37.87
CA THR A 413 5.01 -43.91 39.16
C THR A 413 5.35 -45.39 39.03
N LEU A 414 4.63 -46.15 38.18
CA LEU A 414 4.97 -47.54 37.87
C LEU A 414 6.26 -47.65 37.03
N TRP A 415 6.46 -46.75 36.07
CA TRP A 415 7.66 -46.71 35.23
C TRP A 415 8.92 -46.36 36.04
N SER A 416 8.80 -45.42 36.99
CA SER A 416 9.83 -45.10 37.97
C SER A 416 10.16 -46.28 38.90
N GLY A 417 9.15 -47.08 39.28
CA GLY A 417 9.35 -48.30 40.07
C GLY A 417 10.00 -49.46 39.31
N VAL A 418 9.78 -49.55 37.99
CA VAL A 418 10.39 -50.59 37.13
C VAL A 418 11.84 -50.26 36.77
N ILE A 419 12.19 -48.98 36.65
CA ILE A 419 13.57 -48.54 36.36
C ILE A 419 14.45 -48.53 37.62
N SER A 420 13.88 -48.50 38.83
CA SER A 420 14.62 -48.45 40.09
C SER A 420 14.91 -49.80 40.74
N LYS A 421 14.81 -50.92 40.02
CA LYS A 421 15.38 -52.19 40.53
C LYS A 421 16.91 -52.07 40.59
N PRO A 422 17.55 -52.21 41.77
CA PRO A 422 19.00 -52.28 41.85
C PRO A 422 19.48 -53.57 41.16
N GLU A 423 20.49 -53.43 40.31
CA GLU A 423 21.32 -54.56 39.89
C GLU A 423 22.01 -55.12 41.15
N ASP A 424 21.68 -56.37 41.49
CA ASP A 424 22.54 -57.22 42.34
C ASP A 424 23.70 -57.78 41.51
#